data_AF-A0A955BEY0-F1
#
_entry.id   AF-A0A955BEY0-F1
#
_cell.length_a   1.000
_cell.length_b   1.000
_cell.length_c   1.000
_cell.angle_alpha   90.00
_cell.angle_beta   90.00
_cell.angle_gamma   90.00
#
_symmetry.space_group_name_H-M   'P 1'
#
loop_
_entity.id
_entity.type
_entity.pdbx_description
1 polymer ?
#
loop_
_entity_poly.entity_id
_entity_poly.type
_entity_poly.pdbx_seq_one_letter_code
_entity_poly.pdbx_strand_id
1 'polypeptide(L)'
;MTDIYLGLALIAAVSLALFLGSARLVRAWPNWACDLAALGIVVAMLLYIQFAWYGVWLVDWLPFSNLIVIGNWLPLFGAVLAAFVWQRLRDDGGRRRLVVGALAATAVYASVHPLLGHTPECQDQWTKDGVCLQSTRYTCTAAAAATLLKTHGIDATERELADLCLTRDGTTWLGLYRGLKQKTRGTEWDVRVVSGSIDELGHLERPAILRVGLETDSSVDSTYQTEYGWIPGVAH
;
A
#
# COMPACT_ATOMS: atom_id res chain seq x y z
N MET A 1 -11.13 8.76 6.60
CA MET A 1 -11.81 7.62 5.95
C MET A 1 -12.48 8.00 4.63
N THR A 2 -13.09 9.19 4.50
CA THR A 2 -13.68 9.64 3.22
C THR A 2 -12.72 9.53 2.03
N ASP A 3 -11.43 9.83 2.25
CA ASP A 3 -10.36 9.70 1.25
C ASP A 3 -10.22 8.27 0.71
N ILE A 4 -10.26 7.27 1.59
CA ILE A 4 -10.21 5.85 1.21
C ILE A 4 -11.45 5.46 0.41
N TYR A 5 -12.64 5.83 0.88
CA TYR A 5 -13.88 5.48 0.19
C TYR A 5 -13.95 6.10 -1.21
N LEU A 6 -13.47 7.34 -1.37
CA LEU A 6 -13.33 7.97 -2.68
C LEU A 6 -12.33 7.23 -3.57
N GLY A 7 -11.20 6.79 -3.02
CA GLY A 7 -10.22 5.97 -3.74
C GLY A 7 -10.79 4.64 -4.22
N LEU A 8 -11.54 3.94 -3.35
CA LEU A 8 -12.20 2.69 -3.70
C LEU A 8 -13.27 2.89 -4.77
N ALA A 9 -14.10 3.93 -4.64
CA ALA A 9 -15.12 4.27 -5.63
C ALA A 9 -14.51 4.60 -7.00
N LEU A 10 -13.40 5.36 -7.01
CA LEU A 10 -12.65 5.67 -8.22
C LEU A 10 -12.10 4.42 -8.89
N ILE A 11 -11.39 3.57 -8.15
CA ILE A 11 -10.84 2.30 -8.68
C ILE A 11 -11.95 1.39 -9.20
N ALA A 12 -13.08 1.30 -8.50
CA ALA A 12 -14.23 0.53 -8.95
C ALA A 12 -14.83 1.08 -10.26
N ALA A 13 -14.99 2.41 -10.35
CA ALA A 13 -15.52 3.06 -11.55
C ALA A 13 -14.59 2.87 -12.76
N VAL A 14 -13.28 3.06 -12.58
CA VAL A 14 -12.28 2.85 -13.64
C VAL A 14 -12.23 1.37 -14.04
N SER A 15 -12.26 0.45 -13.08
CA SER A 15 -12.32 -0.99 -13.34
C SER A 15 -13.55 -1.37 -14.18
N LEU A 16 -14.73 -0.85 -13.83
CA LEU A 16 -15.96 -1.09 -14.58
C LEU A 16 -15.86 -0.53 -16.01
N ALA A 17 -15.34 0.69 -16.16
CA ALA A 17 -15.13 1.30 -17.46
C ALA A 17 -14.16 0.47 -18.33
N LEU A 18 -13.05 -0.01 -17.75
CA LEU A 18 -12.08 -0.88 -18.42
C LEU A 18 -12.68 -2.22 -18.81
N PHE A 19 -13.46 -2.86 -17.94
CA PHE A 19 -14.16 -4.10 -18.25
C PHE A 19 -15.12 -3.91 -19.43
N LEU A 20 -16.00 -2.90 -19.36
CA LEU A 20 -16.99 -2.63 -20.40
C LEU A 20 -16.34 -2.21 -21.72
N GLY A 21 -15.29 -1.38 -21.66
CA GLY A 21 -14.51 -0.95 -22.82
C GLY A 21 -13.81 -2.13 -23.50
N SER A 22 -13.10 -2.94 -22.72
CA SER A 22 -12.40 -4.13 -23.22
C SER A 22 -13.36 -5.16 -23.80
N ALA A 23 -14.49 -5.43 -23.11
CA ALA A 23 -15.50 -6.38 -23.58
C ALA A 23 -16.12 -5.96 -24.92
N ARG A 24 -16.32 -4.65 -25.13
CA ARG A 24 -16.79 -4.11 -26.41
C ARG A 24 -15.73 -4.24 -27.49
N LEU A 25 -14.48 -3.87 -27.18
CA LEU A 25 -13.36 -3.89 -28.12
C LEU A 25 -13.07 -5.30 -28.65
N VAL A 26 -13.03 -6.29 -27.76
CA VAL A 26 -12.64 -7.66 -28.10
C VAL A 26 -13.79 -8.51 -28.65
N ARG A 27 -15.00 -7.96 -28.78
CA ARG A 27 -16.19 -8.70 -29.20
C ARG A 27 -16.04 -9.34 -30.59
N ALA A 28 -15.35 -8.66 -31.50
CA ALA A 28 -15.12 -9.11 -32.87
C ALA A 28 -13.77 -9.83 -33.05
N TRP A 29 -12.97 -9.95 -32.00
CA TRP A 29 -11.63 -10.52 -32.12
C TRP A 29 -11.68 -12.04 -32.24
N PRO A 30 -10.75 -12.64 -33.03
CA PRO A 30 -10.57 -14.07 -33.03
C PRO A 30 -9.99 -14.53 -31.68
N ASN A 31 -10.28 -15.77 -31.29
CA ASN A 31 -9.90 -16.31 -29.98
C ASN A 31 -8.39 -16.25 -29.71
N TRP A 32 -7.54 -16.52 -30.70
CA TRP A 32 -6.08 -16.46 -30.54
C TRP A 32 -5.58 -15.06 -30.19
N ALA A 33 -6.21 -14.01 -30.74
CA ALA A 33 -5.84 -12.63 -30.45
C ALA A 33 -6.26 -12.24 -29.02
N CYS A 34 -7.43 -12.70 -28.57
CA CYS A 34 -7.86 -12.57 -27.18
C CYS A 34 -6.90 -13.28 -26.22
N ASP A 35 -6.50 -14.51 -26.54
CA ASP A 35 -5.61 -15.32 -25.71
C ASP A 35 -4.20 -14.66 -25.62
N LEU A 36 -3.66 -14.16 -26.73
CA LEU A 36 -2.38 -13.43 -26.77
C LEU A 36 -2.42 -12.11 -25.98
N ALA A 37 -3.49 -11.33 -26.14
CA ALA A 37 -3.65 -10.08 -25.41
C ALA A 37 -3.84 -10.32 -23.91
N ALA A 38 -4.62 -11.34 -23.51
CA ALA A 38 -4.75 -11.72 -22.11
C ALA A 38 -3.40 -12.13 -21.50
N LEU A 39 -2.58 -12.89 -22.23
CA LEU A 39 -1.21 -13.21 -21.80
C LEU A 39 -0.36 -11.95 -21.61
N GLY A 40 -0.44 -11.00 -22.54
CA GLY A 40 0.23 -9.70 -22.41
C GLY A 40 -0.19 -8.93 -21.15
N ILE A 41 -1.48 -8.95 -20.80
CA ILE A 41 -1.99 -8.32 -19.57
C ILE A 41 -1.46 -9.03 -18.32
N VAL A 42 -1.38 -10.37 -18.32
CA VAL A 42 -0.79 -11.12 -17.20
C VAL A 42 0.69 -10.75 -17.02
N VAL A 43 1.46 -10.68 -18.11
CA VAL A 43 2.87 -10.25 -18.06
C VAL A 43 2.99 -8.83 -17.53
N ALA A 44 2.17 -7.90 -18.01
CA ALA A 44 2.15 -6.52 -17.52
C ALA A 44 1.80 -6.43 -16.03
N MET A 45 0.84 -7.23 -15.56
CA MET A 45 0.48 -7.33 -14.14
C MET A 45 1.65 -7.84 -13.29
N LEU A 46 2.38 -8.86 -13.75
CA LEU A 46 3.56 -9.38 -13.05
C LEU A 46 4.70 -8.34 -12.99
N LEU A 47 4.95 -7.63 -14.09
CA LEU A 47 5.92 -6.53 -14.12
C LEU A 47 5.52 -5.40 -13.17
N TYR A 48 4.24 -5.06 -13.12
CA TYR A 48 3.72 -4.08 -12.17
C TYR A 48 3.93 -4.53 -10.71
N ILE A 49 3.64 -5.79 -10.37
CA ILE A 49 3.88 -6.33 -9.03
C ILE A 49 5.36 -6.23 -8.66
N GLN A 50 6.26 -6.57 -9.59
CA GLN A 50 7.70 -6.61 -9.35
C GLN A 50 8.34 -5.23 -9.23
N PHE A 51 7.92 -4.25 -10.03
CA PHE A 51 8.64 -2.97 -10.19
C PHE A 51 7.87 -1.74 -9.71
N ALA A 52 6.55 -1.81 -9.58
CA ALA A 52 5.71 -0.63 -9.36
C ALA A 52 4.92 -0.66 -8.04
N TRP A 53 4.33 -1.80 -7.65
CA TRP A 53 3.32 -1.85 -6.58
C TRP A 53 3.76 -1.21 -5.25
N TYR A 54 5.03 -1.38 -4.85
CA TYR A 54 5.59 -0.74 -3.65
C TYR A 54 6.68 0.30 -3.96
N GLY A 55 6.74 0.79 -5.19
CA GLY A 55 7.71 1.79 -5.61
C GLY A 55 7.44 3.15 -4.97
N VAL A 56 8.47 3.73 -4.34
CA VAL A 56 8.39 5.06 -3.71
C VAL A 56 8.03 6.16 -4.73
N TRP A 57 8.48 5.99 -5.99
CA TRP A 57 8.20 6.91 -7.09
C TRP A 57 6.70 7.15 -7.35
N LEU A 58 5.82 6.25 -6.91
CA LEU A 58 4.37 6.44 -7.04
C LEU A 58 3.88 7.71 -6.32
N VAL A 59 4.57 8.12 -5.25
CA VAL A 59 4.21 9.34 -4.49
C VAL A 59 4.36 10.59 -5.34
N ASP A 60 5.34 10.64 -6.24
CA ASP A 60 5.60 11.80 -7.09
C ASP A 60 4.49 11.99 -8.14
N TRP A 61 3.85 10.90 -8.56
CA TRP A 61 2.76 10.91 -9.55
C TRP A 61 1.38 11.01 -8.92
N LEU A 62 1.21 10.43 -7.73
CA LEU A 62 -0.06 10.33 -7.01
C LEU A 62 0.12 10.79 -5.55
N PRO A 63 0.33 12.10 -5.30
CA PRO A 63 0.62 12.64 -3.96
C PRO A 63 -0.61 12.75 -3.05
N PHE A 64 -1.46 11.72 -3.04
CA PHE A 64 -2.73 11.68 -2.33
C PHE A 64 -2.66 10.76 -1.10
N SER A 65 -3.35 11.12 -0.02
CA SER A 65 -3.36 10.32 1.23
C SER A 65 -3.90 8.90 1.04
N ASN A 66 -4.73 8.67 0.02
CA ASN A 66 -5.31 7.37 -0.30
C ASN A 66 -4.46 6.57 -1.31
N LEU A 67 -3.16 6.88 -1.45
CA LEU A 67 -2.22 6.18 -2.34
C LEU A 67 -2.24 4.66 -2.16
N ILE A 68 -2.44 4.18 -0.94
CA ILE A 68 -2.59 2.74 -0.64
C ILE A 68 -3.71 2.06 -1.47
N VAL A 69 -4.74 2.81 -1.86
CA VAL A 69 -5.86 2.33 -2.68
C VAL A 69 -5.60 2.64 -4.16
N ILE A 70 -5.37 3.92 -4.51
CA ILE A 70 -5.27 4.33 -5.91
C ILE A 70 -3.98 3.85 -6.59
N GLY A 71 -2.94 3.56 -5.81
CA GLY A 71 -1.71 2.96 -6.27
C GLY A 71 -1.84 1.46 -6.51
N ASN A 72 -2.92 0.80 -6.08
CA ASN A 72 -3.17 -0.61 -6.32
C ASN A 72 -3.88 -0.83 -7.66
N TRP A 73 -3.12 -1.15 -8.72
CA TRP A 73 -3.69 -1.34 -10.06
C TRP A 73 -4.13 -2.77 -10.37
N LEU A 74 -4.02 -3.71 -9.43
CA LEU A 74 -4.48 -5.09 -9.62
C LEU A 74 -5.97 -5.21 -10.01
N PRO A 75 -6.90 -4.43 -9.43
CA PRO A 75 -8.30 -4.46 -9.85
C PRO A 75 -8.50 -4.05 -11.31
N LEU A 76 -7.67 -3.12 -11.80
CA LEU A 76 -7.71 -2.66 -13.19
C LEU A 76 -7.29 -3.79 -14.15
N PHE A 77 -6.18 -4.47 -13.85
CA PHE A 77 -5.74 -5.64 -14.60
C PHE A 77 -6.78 -6.76 -14.55
N GLY A 78 -7.31 -7.06 -13.36
CA GLY A 78 -8.35 -8.07 -13.16
C GLY A 78 -9.62 -7.77 -13.95
N ALA A 79 -10.04 -6.50 -14.02
CA ALA A 79 -11.21 -6.08 -14.79
C ALA A 79 -11.00 -6.24 -16.31
N VAL A 80 -9.82 -5.91 -16.82
CA VAL A 80 -9.49 -6.16 -18.22
C VAL A 80 -9.49 -7.67 -18.49
N LEU A 81 -8.77 -8.48 -17.71
CA LEU A 81 -8.74 -9.94 -17.87
C LEU A 81 -10.14 -10.58 -17.81
N ALA A 82 -10.99 -10.13 -16.88
CA ALA A 82 -12.37 -10.58 -16.78
C ALA A 82 -13.16 -10.33 -18.07
N ALA A 83 -12.91 -9.22 -18.79
CA ALA A 83 -13.55 -8.95 -20.07
C ALA A 83 -13.11 -9.92 -21.17
N PHE A 84 -11.82 -10.28 -21.22
CA PHE A 84 -11.30 -11.29 -22.16
C PHE A 84 -11.92 -12.66 -21.89
N VAL A 85 -11.96 -13.08 -20.61
CA VAL A 85 -12.62 -14.33 -20.20
C VAL A 85 -14.11 -14.32 -20.53
N TRP A 86 -14.80 -13.20 -20.30
CA TRP A 86 -16.23 -13.05 -20.61
C TRP A 86 -16.51 -13.33 -22.10
N GLN A 87 -15.66 -12.82 -22.99
CA GLN A 87 -15.79 -13.03 -24.42
C GLN A 87 -15.37 -14.43 -24.86
N ARG A 88 -14.32 -14.99 -24.24
CA ARG A 88 -13.82 -16.34 -24.58
C ARG A 88 -14.82 -17.43 -24.25
N LEU A 89 -15.56 -17.26 -23.16
CA LEU A 89 -16.53 -18.22 -22.64
C LEU A 89 -17.98 -17.90 -23.06
N ARG A 90 -18.16 -17.28 -24.24
CA ARG A 90 -19.49 -16.82 -24.69
C ARG A 90 -20.55 -17.94 -24.75
N ASP A 91 -20.12 -19.16 -25.04
CA ASP A 91 -20.98 -20.34 -25.26
C ASP A 91 -21.31 -21.09 -23.95
N ASP A 92 -20.62 -20.81 -22.85
CA ASP A 92 -20.83 -21.45 -21.55
C ASP A 92 -21.14 -20.39 -20.48
N GLY A 93 -22.42 -20.06 -20.35
CA GLY A 93 -22.90 -19.03 -19.44
C GLY A 93 -22.59 -19.31 -17.96
N GLY A 94 -22.52 -20.58 -17.56
CA GLY A 94 -22.26 -20.98 -16.17
C GLY A 94 -20.79 -20.76 -15.81
N ARG A 95 -19.88 -21.38 -16.58
CA ARG A 95 -18.43 -21.22 -16.37
C ARG A 95 -18.00 -19.77 -16.52
N ARG A 96 -18.60 -19.04 -17.47
CA ARG A 96 -18.34 -17.60 -17.67
C ARG A 96 -18.62 -16.79 -16.40
N ARG A 97 -19.80 -16.94 -15.80
CA ARG A 97 -20.19 -16.21 -14.59
C ARG A 97 -19.30 -16.59 -13.41
N LEU A 98 -18.96 -17.88 -13.27
CA LEU A 98 -18.10 -18.36 -12.19
C LEU A 98 -16.70 -17.73 -12.26
N VAL A 99 -16.02 -17.81 -13.40
CA VAL A 99 -14.63 -17.33 -13.53
C VAL A 99 -14.57 -15.80 -13.43
N VAL A 100 -15.49 -15.08 -14.08
CA VAL A 100 -15.55 -13.62 -13.99
C VAL A 100 -15.92 -13.17 -12.57
N GLY A 101 -16.84 -13.88 -11.91
CA GLY A 101 -17.18 -13.63 -10.50
C GLY A 101 -15.98 -13.85 -9.57
N ALA A 102 -15.18 -14.91 -9.79
CA ALA A 102 -13.98 -15.17 -9.03
C ALA A 102 -12.93 -14.05 -9.20
N LEU A 103 -12.66 -13.63 -10.45
CA LEU A 103 -11.76 -12.51 -10.73
C LEU A 103 -12.23 -11.21 -10.08
N ALA A 104 -13.53 -10.91 -10.14
CA ALA A 104 -14.11 -9.75 -9.49
C ALA A 104 -13.95 -9.81 -7.96
N ALA A 105 -14.20 -10.98 -7.36
CA ALA A 105 -14.01 -11.19 -5.92
C ALA A 105 -12.54 -11.01 -5.51
N THR A 106 -11.58 -11.53 -6.27
CA THR A 106 -10.14 -11.33 -6.03
C THR A 106 -9.74 -9.86 -6.16
N ALA A 107 -10.26 -9.15 -7.16
CA ALA A 107 -10.00 -7.72 -7.34
C ALA A 107 -10.56 -6.87 -6.17
N VAL A 108 -11.78 -7.19 -5.71
CA VAL A 108 -12.38 -6.56 -4.53
C VAL A 108 -11.54 -6.86 -3.30
N TYR A 109 -11.19 -8.12 -3.06
CA TYR A 109 -10.35 -8.51 -1.94
C TYR A 109 -9.00 -7.78 -1.94
N ALA A 110 -8.29 -7.75 -3.07
CA ALA A 110 -7.02 -7.04 -3.20
C ALA A 110 -7.15 -5.53 -2.88
N SER A 111 -8.30 -4.92 -3.16
CA SER A 111 -8.57 -3.51 -2.88
C SER A 111 -8.85 -3.24 -1.40
N VAL A 112 -9.56 -4.16 -0.74
CA VAL A 112 -10.03 -3.95 0.65
C VAL A 112 -9.11 -4.58 1.69
N HIS A 113 -8.30 -5.58 1.32
CA HIS A 113 -7.44 -6.32 2.22
C HIS A 113 -6.56 -5.41 3.11
N PRO A 114 -5.90 -4.35 2.59
CA PRO A 114 -5.10 -3.45 3.42
C PRO A 114 -5.90 -2.69 4.51
N LEU A 115 -7.23 -2.68 4.41
CA LEU A 115 -8.14 -1.98 5.33
C LEU A 115 -8.72 -2.92 6.39
N LEU A 116 -8.58 -4.24 6.19
CA LEU A 116 -9.13 -5.24 7.10
C LEU A 116 -8.31 -5.33 8.40
N GLY A 117 -8.92 -5.89 9.44
CA GLY A 117 -8.32 -6.02 10.76
C GLY A 117 -8.58 -4.82 11.68
N HIS A 118 -8.04 -4.89 12.89
CA HIS A 118 -8.25 -3.91 13.94
C HIS A 118 -6.95 -3.17 14.27
N THR A 119 -7.07 -1.88 14.55
CA THR A 119 -5.98 -1.07 15.07
C THR A 119 -5.59 -1.61 16.46
N PRO A 120 -4.29 -1.83 16.76
CA PRO A 120 -3.85 -2.28 18.08
C PRO A 120 -4.25 -1.31 19.20
N GLU A 121 -4.53 -1.84 20.40
CA GLU A 121 -4.83 -1.04 21.58
C GLU A 121 -3.56 -0.36 22.12
N CYS A 122 -3.38 0.91 21.75
CA CYS A 122 -2.20 1.69 22.13
C CYS A 122 -2.37 2.40 23.48
N GLN A 123 -1.26 2.71 24.17
CA GLN A 123 -1.25 3.32 25.52
C GLN A 123 -0.67 4.74 25.59
N ASP A 124 -0.43 5.42 24.46
CA ASP A 124 -0.01 6.83 24.36
C ASP A 124 1.07 7.23 25.38
N GLN A 125 2.15 6.45 25.43
CA GLN A 125 3.24 6.63 26.38
C GLN A 125 4.28 7.62 25.84
N TRP A 126 4.71 8.57 26.68
CA TRP A 126 5.68 9.60 26.31
C TRP A 126 6.83 9.67 27.30
N THR A 127 8.05 9.81 26.79
CA THR A 127 9.22 10.16 27.60
C THR A 127 9.18 11.64 28.00
N LYS A 128 9.96 12.00 29.02
CA LYS A 128 10.15 13.41 29.43
C LYS A 128 10.74 14.27 28.32
N ASP A 129 11.54 13.66 27.43
CA ASP A 129 12.18 14.32 26.30
C ASP A 129 11.27 14.43 25.06
N GLY A 130 9.99 14.03 25.18
CA GLY A 130 9.01 14.20 24.11
C GLY A 130 9.03 13.09 23.06
N VAL A 131 9.61 11.93 23.35
CA VAL A 131 9.57 10.76 22.45
C VAL A 131 8.35 9.89 22.80
N CYS A 132 7.57 9.51 21.79
CA CYS A 132 6.48 8.57 21.95
C CYS A 132 7.04 7.15 21.97
N LEU A 133 6.76 6.39 23.04
CA LEU A 133 7.14 4.99 23.15
C LEU A 133 6.05 4.11 22.57
N GLN A 134 6.42 3.12 21.75
CA GLN A 134 5.45 2.13 21.29
C GLN A 134 4.94 1.29 22.45
N SER A 135 3.64 1.05 22.50
CA SER A 135 3.01 0.21 23.53
C SER A 135 2.70 -1.20 23.03
N THR A 136 2.81 -1.45 21.72
CA THR A 136 2.58 -2.76 21.12
C THR A 136 3.74 -3.16 20.20
N ARG A 137 3.82 -4.45 19.83
CA ARG A 137 4.84 -4.95 18.89
C ARG A 137 4.64 -4.52 17.43
N TYR A 138 3.53 -3.85 17.10
CA TYR A 138 3.15 -3.49 15.73
C TYR A 138 3.16 -1.97 15.47
N THR A 139 3.33 -1.17 16.52
CA THR A 139 3.08 0.29 16.49
C THR A 139 4.35 1.13 16.50
N CYS A 140 5.52 0.54 16.23
CA CYS A 140 6.79 1.26 16.12
C CYS A 140 6.69 2.45 15.16
N THR A 141 6.13 2.25 13.98
CA THR A 141 5.93 3.30 12.97
C THR A 141 4.98 4.40 13.42
N ALA A 142 3.90 4.05 14.13
CA ALA A 142 2.94 5.01 14.66
C ALA A 142 3.57 5.88 15.77
N ALA A 143 4.34 5.27 16.68
CA ALA A 143 5.06 5.99 17.72
C ALA A 143 6.16 6.90 17.15
N ALA A 144 6.90 6.43 16.14
CA ALA A 144 7.89 7.24 15.43
C ALA A 144 7.25 8.45 14.73
N ALA A 145 6.10 8.23 14.08
CA ALA A 145 5.35 9.31 13.44
C ALA A 145 4.79 10.33 14.46
N ALA A 146 4.34 9.87 15.63
CA ALA A 146 3.84 10.77 16.68
C ALA A 146 4.99 11.62 17.24
N THR A 147 6.16 11.00 17.44
CA THR A 147 7.39 11.70 17.85
C THR A 147 7.77 12.75 16.81
N LEU A 148 7.82 12.39 15.53
CA LEU A 148 8.14 13.32 14.44
C LEU A 148 7.19 14.52 14.44
N LEU A 149 5.87 14.28 14.43
CA LEU A 149 4.89 15.36 14.39
C LEU A 149 4.99 16.29 15.59
N LYS A 150 5.25 15.76 16.79
CA LYS A 150 5.46 16.58 17.99
C LYS A 150 6.65 17.52 17.87
N THR A 151 7.75 17.09 17.22
CA THR A 151 8.90 17.98 16.97
C THR A 151 8.58 19.15 16.04
N HIS A 152 7.53 19.01 15.21
CA HIS A 152 7.01 20.08 14.35
C HIS A 152 5.80 20.81 14.96
N GLY A 153 5.54 20.63 16.26
CA GLY A 153 4.43 21.29 16.97
C GLY A 153 3.04 20.76 16.59
N ILE A 154 2.96 19.57 15.98
CA ILE A 154 1.70 18.93 15.61
C ILE A 154 1.39 17.84 16.64
N ASP A 155 0.36 18.06 17.46
CA ASP A 155 -0.08 17.10 18.46
C ASP A 155 -0.68 15.85 17.80
N ALA A 156 -0.09 14.69 18.05
CA ALA A 156 -0.57 13.39 17.60
C ALA A 156 -0.31 12.34 18.69
N THR A 157 -1.14 11.30 18.79
CA THR A 157 -0.88 10.17 19.70
C THR A 157 -0.51 8.89 18.95
N GLU A 158 0.07 7.91 19.66
CA GLU A 158 0.35 6.59 19.08
C GLU A 158 -0.93 5.95 18.54
N ARG A 159 -2.01 6.00 19.33
CA ARG A 159 -3.31 5.44 18.95
C ARG A 159 -3.87 6.09 17.70
N GLU A 160 -3.85 7.43 17.66
CA GLU A 160 -4.33 8.19 16.52
C GLU A 160 -3.57 7.79 15.26
N LEU A 161 -2.24 7.75 15.33
CA LEU A 161 -1.44 7.40 14.16
C LEU A 161 -1.49 5.93 13.80
N ALA A 162 -1.70 5.02 14.75
CA ALA A 162 -1.95 3.62 14.43
C ALA A 162 -3.22 3.48 13.58
N ASP A 163 -4.26 4.26 13.86
CA ASP A 163 -5.49 4.26 13.05
C ASP A 163 -5.29 4.94 11.69
N LEU A 164 -4.68 6.14 11.69
CA LEU A 164 -4.41 6.90 10.47
C LEU A 164 -3.40 6.20 9.54
N CYS A 165 -2.48 5.40 10.08
CA CYS A 165 -1.54 4.61 9.29
C CYS A 165 -2.08 3.24 8.89
N LEU A 166 -3.30 2.89 9.32
CA LEU A 166 -3.89 1.56 9.13
C LEU A 166 -3.00 0.45 9.68
N THR A 167 -2.40 0.68 10.84
CA THR A 167 -1.56 -0.29 11.54
C THR A 167 -2.40 -1.49 11.96
N ARG A 168 -1.94 -2.69 11.59
CA ARG A 168 -2.55 -3.98 11.96
C ARG A 168 -1.46 -4.86 12.57
N ASP A 169 -1.00 -5.86 11.83
CA ASP A 169 0.17 -6.69 12.16
C ASP A 169 1.50 -5.99 11.76
N GLY A 170 1.53 -4.66 11.89
CA GLY A 170 2.59 -3.78 11.41
C GLY A 170 2.04 -2.61 10.58
N THR A 171 2.94 -1.77 10.09
CA THR A 171 2.60 -0.59 9.29
C THR A 171 3.39 -0.60 7.99
N THR A 172 2.72 -0.47 6.85
CA THR A 172 3.39 -0.32 5.55
C THR A 172 3.83 1.14 5.35
N TRP A 173 4.81 1.39 4.48
CA TRP A 173 5.21 2.76 4.16
C TRP A 173 4.07 3.59 3.56
N LEU A 174 3.17 2.95 2.78
CA LEU A 174 1.95 3.57 2.25
C LEU A 174 0.99 3.97 3.36
N GLY A 175 0.89 3.14 4.40
CA GLY A 175 0.16 3.43 5.63
C GLY A 175 0.73 4.64 6.35
N LEU A 176 2.05 4.65 6.63
CA LEU A 176 2.74 5.79 7.23
C LEU A 176 2.53 7.09 6.43
N TYR A 177 2.72 7.02 5.11
CA TYR A 177 2.51 8.15 4.21
C TYR A 177 1.10 8.70 4.33
N ARG A 178 0.07 7.83 4.31
CA ARG A 178 -1.32 8.23 4.53
C ARG A 178 -1.49 8.93 5.87
N GLY A 179 -0.98 8.34 6.95
CA GLY A 179 -1.19 8.87 8.30
C GLY A 179 -0.60 10.26 8.47
N LEU A 180 0.63 10.44 8.00
CA LEU A 180 1.29 11.75 8.01
C LEU A 180 0.55 12.75 7.11
N LYS A 181 0.17 12.39 5.86
CA LYS A 181 -0.54 13.31 4.94
C LYS A 181 -1.88 13.79 5.52
N GLN A 182 -2.58 12.92 6.25
CA GLN A 182 -3.81 13.33 6.92
C GLN A 182 -3.52 14.28 8.07
N LYS A 183 -2.49 13.99 8.86
CA LYS A 183 -2.19 14.76 10.07
C LYS A 183 -1.53 16.11 9.80
N THR A 184 -0.82 16.25 8.68
CA THR A 184 -0.27 17.53 8.23
C THR A 184 -1.24 18.35 7.36
N ARG A 185 -2.44 17.84 7.09
CA ARG A 185 -3.41 18.57 6.25
C ARG A 185 -3.82 19.89 6.89
N GLY A 186 -3.55 20.99 6.20
CA GLY A 186 -3.89 22.35 6.66
C GLY A 186 -2.80 22.98 7.54
N THR A 187 -1.64 22.33 7.68
CA THR A 187 -0.42 22.95 8.23
C THR A 187 0.49 23.42 7.10
N GLU A 188 1.63 24.03 7.44
CA GLU A 188 2.68 24.37 6.47
C GLU A 188 3.54 23.17 6.04
N TRP A 189 3.37 22.02 6.71
CA TRP A 189 4.19 20.83 6.50
C TRP A 189 3.59 19.91 5.45
N ASP A 190 4.44 19.33 4.60
CA ASP A 190 4.07 18.25 3.69
C ASP A 190 4.98 17.03 3.88
N VAL A 191 4.52 15.88 3.38
CA VAL A 191 5.18 14.59 3.54
C VAL A 191 5.87 14.22 2.24
N ARG A 192 7.17 13.99 2.32
CA ARG A 192 7.98 13.46 1.22
C ARG A 192 8.55 12.11 1.60
N VAL A 193 8.50 11.17 0.66
CA VAL A 193 9.14 9.86 0.80
C VAL A 193 10.40 9.88 -0.07
N VAL A 194 11.53 9.49 0.50
CA VAL A 194 12.83 9.50 -0.17
C VAL A 194 13.48 8.13 0.00
N SER A 195 14.18 7.68 -1.04
CA SER A 195 15.04 6.50 -1.03
C SER A 195 16.41 6.89 -1.54
N GLY A 196 17.48 6.39 -0.93
CA GLY A 196 18.84 6.70 -1.33
C GLY A 196 19.87 5.88 -0.55
N SER A 197 21.14 6.07 -0.87
CA SER A 197 22.26 5.51 -0.11
C SER A 197 22.38 6.15 1.28
N ILE A 198 23.17 5.54 2.18
CA ILE A 198 23.42 6.11 3.52
C ILE A 198 23.99 7.54 3.41
N ASP A 199 24.89 7.78 2.46
CA ASP A 199 25.49 9.10 2.25
C ASP A 199 24.44 10.12 1.79
N GLU A 200 23.57 9.74 0.83
CA GLU A 200 22.47 10.59 0.35
C GLU A 200 21.48 10.90 1.48
N LEU A 201 21.13 9.90 2.29
CA LEU A 201 20.25 10.08 3.44
C LEU A 201 20.90 10.93 4.55
N GLY A 202 22.23 10.91 4.66
CA GLY A 202 23.00 11.72 5.61
C GLY A 202 22.84 13.23 5.40
N HIS A 203 22.48 13.65 4.19
CA HIS A 203 22.26 15.05 3.81
C HIS A 203 20.80 15.51 3.95
N LEU A 204 19.88 14.65 4.38
CA LEU A 204 18.48 15.02 4.57
C LEU A 204 18.30 15.95 5.78
N GLU A 205 17.30 16.82 5.67
CA GLU A 205 16.81 17.63 6.78
C GLU A 205 16.26 16.71 7.89
N ARG A 206 16.56 17.07 9.14
CA ARG A 206 16.19 16.30 10.33
C ARG A 206 15.16 17.06 11.14
N PRO A 207 14.25 16.37 11.86
CA PRO A 207 14.15 14.92 12.01
C PRO A 207 13.46 14.21 10.82
N ALA A 208 13.80 12.93 10.60
CA ALA A 208 13.20 12.07 9.57
C ALA A 208 12.95 10.66 10.13
N ILE A 209 11.96 9.96 9.57
CA ILE A 209 11.71 8.54 9.89
C ILE A 209 12.48 7.68 8.89
N LEU A 210 13.34 6.80 9.41
CA LEU A 210 14.10 5.87 8.60
C LEU A 210 13.53 4.47 8.74
N ARG A 211 13.39 3.77 7.61
CA ARG A 211 13.16 2.33 7.58
C ARG A 211 14.50 1.63 7.74
N VAL A 212 14.60 0.77 8.73
CA VAL A 212 15.84 0.05 9.06
C VAL A 212 15.55 -1.45 9.16
N GLY A 213 16.51 -2.30 8.81
CA GLY A 213 16.29 -3.74 8.81
C GLY A 213 17.60 -4.49 8.64
N LEU A 214 17.61 -5.73 9.12
CA LEU A 214 18.70 -6.67 8.86
C LEU A 214 18.28 -7.55 7.68
N GLU A 215 19.17 -7.72 6.69
CA GLU A 215 18.94 -8.68 5.62
C GLU A 215 18.97 -10.11 6.17
N THR A 216 18.20 -11.01 5.57
CA THR A 216 18.07 -12.41 6.02
C THR A 216 19.41 -13.13 6.13
N ASP A 217 20.32 -12.86 5.20
CA ASP A 217 21.63 -13.51 5.11
C ASP A 217 22.78 -12.62 5.63
N SER A 218 22.45 -11.56 6.37
CA SER A 218 23.47 -10.64 6.89
C SER A 218 24.28 -11.29 8.02
N SER A 219 25.60 -11.31 7.87
CA SER A 219 26.54 -11.75 8.90
C SER A 219 26.79 -10.61 9.91
N VAL A 220 25.73 -10.13 10.54
CA VAL A 220 25.81 -9.10 11.59
C VAL A 220 26.06 -9.73 12.96
N ASP A 221 26.59 -8.93 13.88
CA ASP A 221 26.83 -9.34 15.26
C ASP A 221 25.56 -9.94 15.88
N SER A 222 25.71 -11.11 16.51
CA SER A 222 24.64 -11.81 17.23
C SER A 222 23.94 -10.93 18.26
N THR A 223 24.63 -9.92 18.83
CA THR A 223 24.07 -8.97 19.80
C THR A 223 22.79 -8.28 19.28
N TYR A 224 22.70 -7.96 17.98
CA TYR A 224 21.49 -7.35 17.42
C TYR A 224 20.26 -8.25 17.57
N GLN A 225 20.44 -9.56 17.46
CA GLN A 225 19.35 -10.53 17.59
C GLN A 225 19.11 -10.90 19.05
N THR A 226 20.17 -11.22 19.81
CA THR A 226 20.05 -11.77 21.16
C THR A 226 19.73 -10.72 22.21
N GLU A 227 20.25 -9.50 22.08
CA GLU A 227 20.06 -8.43 23.06
C GLU A 227 19.05 -7.38 22.59
N TYR A 228 19.12 -6.99 21.32
CA TYR A 228 18.27 -5.92 20.77
C TYR A 228 17.00 -6.43 20.08
N GLY A 229 16.84 -7.75 19.93
CA GLY A 229 15.62 -8.38 19.45
C GLY A 229 15.31 -8.17 17.96
N TRP A 230 16.31 -7.81 17.15
CA TRP A 230 16.13 -7.66 15.70
C TRP A 230 15.88 -9.03 15.05
N ILE A 231 14.96 -9.05 14.09
CA ILE A 231 14.61 -10.25 13.33
C ILE A 231 15.11 -10.07 11.89
N PRO A 232 16.10 -10.86 11.42
CA PRO A 232 16.55 -10.82 10.03
C PRO A 232 15.39 -11.02 9.04
N GLY A 233 15.39 -10.23 7.97
CA GLY A 233 14.31 -10.19 6.97
C GLY A 233 13.09 -9.34 7.37
N VAL A 234 13.03 -8.84 8.61
CA VAL A 234 11.99 -7.91 9.07
C VAL A 234 12.55 -6.49 9.10
N ALA A 235 11.84 -5.58 8.44
CA ALA A 235 12.15 -4.16 8.52
C ALA A 235 11.28 -3.49 9.58
N HIS A 236 11.87 -2.51 10.25
CA HIS A 236 11.28 -1.67 11.28
C HIS A 236 11.17 -0.21 10.82
#